data_AF-A0A1E3NKU9-F1
#
_entry.id   AF-A0A1E3NKU9-F1
#
_cell.length_a   1.000
_cell.length_b   1.000
_cell.length_c   1.000
_cell.angle_alpha   90.00
_cell.angle_beta   90.00
_cell.angle_gamma   90.00
#
_symmetry.space_group_name_H-M   'P 1'
#
loop_
_entity.id
_entity.type
_entity.pdbx_description
1 polymer ?
#
loop_
_entity_poly.entity_id
_entity_poly.type
_entity_poly.pdbx_seq_one_letter_code
_entity_poly.pdbx_strand_id
1 'polypeptide(L)'
;METVQSQSEEESVIQFQNPLGEVLDIPDDVFINDEGVSPPRTKRRGDILDFGQEIRKRVLSSRKKTFEAEAVTFKLDKALVQTTNNYNTADLLRNINSTLIRMEMEFRNTNRKIESMDRKIDDLKSDVAEIKPLMFYVRTSENARRRQARVPPIPVPFLFGAGPGGDLPIINSVETIETLNLEQLRRFLTGYGVQHSSRSSSRILKHKLREALGFYEAQDLSLEFS
;
A
#
# COMPACT_ATOMS: atom_id res chain seq x y z
N MET A 1 -21.47 -47.82 16.21
CA MET A 1 -20.41 -48.80 15.88
C MET A 1 -19.16 -48.28 16.56
N GLU A 2 -18.62 -48.88 17.62
CA GLU A 2 -18.80 -50.22 18.16
C GLU A 2 -18.77 -50.16 19.69
N THR A 3 -19.78 -50.81 20.28
CA THR A 3 -19.86 -51.19 21.68
C THR A 3 -18.78 -52.23 21.98
N VAL A 4 -17.80 -51.87 22.80
CA VAL A 4 -16.81 -52.84 23.29
C VAL A 4 -17.39 -53.52 24.53
N GLN A 5 -17.60 -54.82 24.37
CA GLN A 5 -18.25 -55.74 25.28
C GLN A 5 -17.56 -55.79 26.64
N SER A 6 -18.36 -55.60 27.69
CA SER A 6 -18.12 -56.15 29.01
C SER A 6 -18.10 -57.67 28.91
N GLN A 7 -16.92 -58.28 28.96
CA GLN A 7 -16.76 -59.68 29.30
C GLN A 7 -16.40 -59.77 30.79
N SER A 8 -17.47 -59.97 31.55
CA SER A 8 -17.47 -60.69 32.82
C SER A 8 -16.89 -62.08 32.59
N GLU A 9 -15.62 -62.27 32.92
CA GLU A 9 -15.06 -63.60 33.14
C GLU A 9 -15.05 -63.87 34.64
N GLU A 10 -15.72 -64.98 34.95
CA GLU A 10 -16.01 -65.53 36.26
C GLU A 10 -14.76 -65.61 37.15
N GLU A 11 -14.69 -64.74 38.16
CA GLU A 11 -13.94 -65.02 39.38
C GLU A 11 -14.61 -66.20 40.10
N SER A 12 -14.34 -67.40 39.60
CA SER A 12 -14.56 -68.64 40.32
C SER A 12 -13.72 -68.58 41.58
N VAL A 13 -14.40 -68.24 42.67
CA VAL A 13 -13.90 -68.31 44.05
C VAL A 13 -13.60 -69.77 44.37
N ILE A 14 -12.45 -70.25 43.92
CA ILE A 14 -11.82 -71.43 44.50
C ILE A 14 -11.18 -70.95 45.79
N GLN A 15 -11.95 -71.01 46.88
CA GLN A 15 -11.41 -70.98 48.24
C GLN A 15 -10.52 -72.21 48.43
N PHE A 16 -9.29 -72.15 47.94
CA PHE A 16 -8.23 -72.91 48.54
C PHE A 16 -8.02 -72.31 49.95
N GLN A 17 -8.46 -73.03 50.97
CA GLN A 17 -7.96 -72.84 52.34
C GLN A 17 -6.48 -73.21 52.37
N ASN A 18 -5.65 -72.36 51.77
CA ASN A 18 -4.21 -72.46 51.87
C ASN A 18 -3.78 -71.60 53.05
N PRO A 19 -3.23 -72.20 54.12
CA PRO A 19 -2.90 -71.45 55.32
C PRO A 19 -1.83 -70.39 55.00
N LEU A 20 -2.11 -69.12 55.33
CA LEU A 20 -1.17 -68.00 55.15
C LEU A 20 0.19 -68.22 55.85
N GLY A 21 0.27 -69.17 56.77
CA GLY A 21 1.47 -69.62 57.46
C GLY A 21 2.26 -70.74 56.78
N GLU A 22 1.83 -71.21 55.60
CA GLU A 22 2.56 -72.19 54.79
C GLU A 22 3.90 -71.59 54.33
N VAL A 23 5.00 -72.28 54.64
CA VAL A 23 6.34 -71.93 54.18
C VAL A 23 6.52 -72.53 52.80
N LEU A 24 6.71 -71.66 51.80
CA LEU A 24 6.87 -72.04 50.41
C LEU A 24 8.36 -72.16 50.09
N ASP A 25 8.74 -73.24 49.41
CA ASP A 25 10.13 -73.47 48.96
C ASP A 25 10.39 -72.70 47.66
N ILE A 26 10.49 -71.37 47.79
CA ILE A 26 10.79 -70.47 46.67
C ILE A 26 12.28 -70.11 46.70
N PRO A 27 13.02 -70.27 45.59
CA PRO A 27 14.40 -69.81 45.46
C PRO A 27 14.59 -68.33 45.79
N ASP A 28 15.70 -67.98 46.44
CA ASP A 28 15.94 -66.61 46.97
C ASP A 28 16.22 -65.57 45.88
N ASP A 29 16.65 -66.00 44.71
CA ASP A 29 16.88 -65.18 43.52
C ASP A 29 15.59 -64.52 42.99
N VAL A 30 14.43 -65.11 43.26
CA VAL A 30 13.11 -64.58 42.87
C VAL A 30 12.74 -63.31 43.64
N PHE A 31 13.35 -63.06 44.80
CA PHE A 31 13.09 -61.87 45.62
C PHE A 31 14.06 -60.70 45.33
N ILE A 32 14.99 -60.88 44.39
CA ILE A 32 15.87 -59.81 43.92
C ILE A 32 15.06 -58.91 42.97
N ASN A 33 15.01 -57.61 43.27
CA ASN A 33 14.30 -56.63 42.46
C ASN A 33 15.08 -55.32 42.37
N ASP A 34 14.93 -54.63 41.25
CA ASP A 34 15.58 -53.34 40.98
C ASP A 34 14.82 -52.15 41.61
N GLU A 35 13.66 -52.40 42.23
CA GLU A 35 12.79 -51.39 42.85
C GLU A 35 13.13 -51.12 44.34
N GLY A 36 14.18 -51.77 44.85
CA GLY A 36 14.70 -51.59 46.21
C GLY A 36 13.74 -52.03 47.31
N VAL A 37 12.84 -52.98 47.02
CA VAL A 37 11.95 -53.60 48.02
C VAL A 37 12.72 -54.72 48.70
N SER A 38 12.87 -54.65 50.03
CA SER A 38 13.56 -55.70 50.78
C SER A 38 12.85 -57.04 50.64
N PRO A 39 13.58 -58.16 50.50
CA PRO A 39 12.98 -59.49 50.40
C PRO A 39 12.12 -59.80 51.64
N PRO A 40 11.10 -60.67 51.50
CA PRO A 40 10.24 -61.02 52.62
C PRO A 40 11.04 -61.67 53.75
N ARG A 41 10.73 -61.29 54.99
CA ARG A 41 11.48 -61.75 56.18
C ARG A 41 11.32 -63.26 56.42
N THR A 42 10.22 -63.84 55.98
CA THR A 42 9.99 -65.28 55.98
C THR A 42 9.41 -65.72 54.64
N LYS A 43 9.67 -66.97 54.23
CA LYS A 43 9.05 -67.55 53.01
C LYS A 43 7.61 -68.00 53.24
N ARG A 44 6.90 -67.36 54.19
CA ARG A 44 5.48 -67.61 54.41
C ARG A 44 4.70 -66.98 53.28
N ARG A 45 3.66 -67.67 52.84
CA ARG A 45 2.79 -67.22 51.75
C ARG A 45 2.25 -65.79 51.95
N GLY A 46 1.88 -65.41 53.17
CA GLY A 46 1.45 -64.04 53.49
C GLY A 46 2.52 -62.99 53.20
N ASP A 47 3.73 -63.18 53.73
CA ASP A 47 4.85 -62.24 53.55
C ASP A 47 5.27 -62.10 52.07
N ILE A 48 5.18 -63.19 51.30
CA ILE A 48 5.47 -63.20 49.86
C ILE A 48 4.41 -62.40 49.09
N LEU A 49 3.14 -62.49 49.46
CA LEU A 49 2.06 -61.71 48.84
C LEU A 49 2.20 -60.22 49.16
N ASP A 50 2.52 -59.88 50.41
CA ASP A 50 2.76 -58.49 50.83
C ASP A 50 3.96 -57.89 50.10
N PHE A 51 5.04 -58.66 49.95
CA PHE A 51 6.20 -58.29 49.13
C PHE A 51 5.81 -58.04 47.66
N GLY A 52 5.01 -58.94 47.06
CA GLY A 52 4.52 -58.78 45.69
C GLY A 52 3.62 -57.56 45.51
N GLN A 53 2.77 -57.23 46.48
CA GLN A 53 1.95 -56.02 46.47
C GLN A 53 2.81 -54.76 46.58
N GLU A 54 3.82 -54.75 47.44
CA GLU A 54 4.72 -53.62 47.60
C GLU A 54 5.57 -53.39 46.35
N ILE A 55 6.06 -54.45 45.68
CA ILE A 55 6.69 -54.35 44.35
C ILE A 55 5.74 -53.70 43.34
N ARG A 56 4.50 -54.21 43.21
CA ARG A 56 3.54 -53.66 42.25
C ARG A 56 3.26 -52.17 42.52
N LYS A 57 3.13 -51.79 43.78
CA LYS A 57 2.91 -50.40 44.21
C LYS A 57 4.12 -49.51 43.87
N ARG A 58 5.34 -50.00 44.09
CA ARG A 58 6.59 -49.30 43.72
C ARG A 58 6.70 -49.11 42.22
N VAL A 59 6.52 -50.16 41.43
CA VAL A 59 6.50 -50.09 39.95
C VAL A 59 5.47 -49.08 39.44
N LEU A 60 4.26 -49.08 40.02
CA LEU A 60 3.20 -48.13 39.65
C LEU A 60 3.60 -46.68 40.01
N SER A 61 4.21 -46.48 41.18
CA SER A 61 4.72 -45.16 41.59
C SER A 61 5.87 -44.68 40.70
N SER A 62 6.79 -45.57 40.33
CA SER A 62 7.88 -45.31 39.39
C SER A 62 7.31 -44.90 38.01
N ARG A 63 6.32 -45.63 37.49
CA ARG A 63 5.62 -45.27 36.23
C ARG A 63 4.87 -43.94 36.31
N LYS A 64 4.28 -43.61 37.46
CA LYS A 64 3.65 -42.30 37.66
C LYS A 64 4.69 -41.19 37.63
N LYS A 65 5.84 -41.39 38.28
CA LYS A 65 6.97 -40.44 38.25
C LYS A 65 7.54 -40.27 36.84
N THR A 66 7.64 -41.33 36.04
CA THR A 66 8.08 -41.22 34.64
C THR A 66 7.09 -40.43 33.80
N PHE A 67 5.78 -40.66 33.98
CA PHE A 67 4.74 -39.89 33.28
C PHE A 67 4.74 -38.40 33.70
N GLU A 68 4.93 -38.12 34.99
CA GLU A 68 5.08 -36.75 35.48
C GLU A 68 6.34 -36.08 34.91
N ALA A 69 7.46 -36.81 34.82
CA ALA A 69 8.68 -36.32 34.20
C ALA A 69 8.48 -36.02 32.70
N GLU A 70 7.83 -36.91 31.95
CA GLU A 70 7.49 -36.70 30.54
C GLU A 70 6.52 -35.52 30.32
N ALA A 71 5.56 -35.34 31.22
CA ALA A 71 4.65 -34.19 31.18
C ALA A 71 5.40 -32.86 31.43
N VAL A 72 6.42 -32.88 32.28
CA VAL A 72 7.28 -31.71 32.54
C VAL A 72 8.19 -31.43 31.35
N THR A 73 8.82 -32.43 30.74
CA THR A 73 9.65 -32.23 29.54
C THR A 73 8.82 -31.71 28.37
N PHE A 74 7.62 -32.24 28.15
CA PHE A 74 6.71 -31.73 27.13
C PHE A 74 6.33 -30.26 27.35
N LYS A 75 6.04 -29.87 28.59
CA LYS A 75 5.76 -28.46 28.93
C LYS A 75 6.98 -27.56 28.71
N LEU A 76 8.18 -28.05 29.03
CA LEU A 76 9.44 -27.35 28.79
C LEU A 76 9.67 -27.13 27.29
N ASP A 77 9.55 -28.18 26.48
CA ASP A 77 9.72 -28.11 25.01
C ASP A 77 8.71 -27.14 24.38
N LYS A 78 7.45 -27.21 24.81
CA LYS A 78 6.41 -26.27 24.36
C LYS A 78 6.75 -24.82 24.71
N ALA A 79 7.26 -24.56 25.93
CA ALA A 79 7.66 -23.22 26.35
C ALA A 79 8.88 -22.71 25.55
N LEU A 80 9.85 -23.57 25.25
CA LEU A 80 11.03 -23.23 24.45
C LEU A 80 10.69 -22.89 22.99
N VAL A 81 9.74 -23.62 22.39
CA VAL A 81 9.25 -23.30 21.03
C VAL A 81 8.53 -21.95 21.01
N GLN A 82 7.73 -21.66 22.04
CA GLN A 82 7.04 -20.37 22.15
C GLN A 82 8.01 -19.20 22.34
N THR A 83 9.05 -19.35 23.15
CA THR A 83 10.07 -18.29 23.30
C THR A 83 10.87 -18.09 22.02
N THR A 84 11.18 -19.16 21.27
CA THR A 84 11.83 -19.08 19.95
C THR A 84 10.98 -18.27 18.95
N ASN A 85 9.66 -18.51 18.93
CA ASN A 85 8.74 -17.73 18.08
C ASN A 85 8.71 -16.23 18.46
N ASN A 86 8.89 -15.88 19.74
CA ASN A 86 8.95 -14.49 20.18
C ASN A 86 10.22 -13.76 19.69
N TYR A 87 11.34 -14.45 19.55
CA TYR A 87 12.54 -13.86 18.93
C TYR A 87 12.31 -13.57 17.45
N ASN A 88 11.67 -14.50 16.73
CA ASN A 88 11.33 -14.32 15.32
C ASN A 88 10.35 -13.15 15.09
N THR A 89 9.38 -12.95 15.99
CA THR A 89 8.46 -11.81 15.90
C THR A 89 9.16 -10.48 16.22
N ALA A 90 10.07 -10.44 17.19
CA ALA A 90 10.86 -9.24 17.48
C ALA A 90 11.74 -8.81 16.29
N ASP A 91 12.37 -9.77 15.61
CA ASP A 91 13.19 -9.48 14.43
C ASP A 91 12.34 -9.06 13.22
N LEU A 92 11.15 -9.66 13.03
CA LEU A 92 10.18 -9.19 12.05
C LEU A 92 9.77 -7.73 12.30
N LEU A 93 9.45 -7.37 13.56
CA LEU A 93 9.07 -6.00 13.93
C LEU A 93 10.21 -5.01 13.67
N ARG A 94 11.46 -5.40 13.95
CA ARG A 94 12.64 -4.57 13.63
C ARG A 94 12.79 -4.34 12.14
N ASN A 95 12.59 -5.38 11.32
CA ASN A 95 12.66 -5.28 9.86
C ASN A 95 11.53 -4.43 9.26
N ILE A 96 10.31 -4.55 9.80
CA ILE A 96 9.19 -3.68 9.40
C ILE A 96 9.52 -2.23 9.75
N ASN A 97 10.01 -1.96 10.96
CA ASN A 97 10.34 -0.61 11.40
C ASN A 97 11.45 0.03 10.54
N SER A 98 12.52 -0.72 10.23
CA SER A 98 13.59 -0.20 9.36
C SER A 98 13.11 0.09 7.94
N THR A 99 12.22 -0.75 7.41
CA THR A 99 11.59 -0.54 6.09
C THR A 99 10.72 0.72 6.10
N LEU A 100 9.92 0.93 7.14
CA LEU A 100 9.10 2.13 7.28
C LEU A 100 9.94 3.41 7.33
N ILE A 101 11.03 3.41 8.10
CA ILE A 101 11.96 4.55 8.17
C ILE A 101 12.56 4.85 6.79
N ARG A 102 12.95 3.82 6.02
CA ARG A 102 13.46 4.01 4.65
C ARG A 102 12.41 4.59 3.73
N MET A 103 11.19 4.07 3.78
CA MET A 103 10.06 4.59 2.99
C MET A 103 9.76 6.05 3.33
N GLU A 104 9.81 6.43 4.60
CA GLU A 104 9.58 7.81 5.02
C GLU A 104 10.66 8.76 4.47
N MET A 105 11.93 8.33 4.47
CA MET A 105 13.02 9.11 3.86
C MET A 105 12.85 9.26 2.34
N GLU A 106 12.49 8.19 1.64
CA GLU A 106 12.21 8.22 0.20
C GLU A 106 11.02 9.13 -0.12
N PHE A 107 9.97 9.08 0.70
CA PHE A 107 8.80 9.93 0.56
C PHE A 107 9.17 11.41 0.74
N ARG A 108 9.92 11.77 1.79
CA ARG A 108 10.41 13.15 1.99
C ARG A 108 11.27 13.64 0.83
N ASN A 109 12.12 12.78 0.28
CA ASN A 109 12.94 13.13 -0.88
C ASN A 109 12.10 13.36 -2.14
N THR A 110 11.06 12.55 -2.34
CA THR A 110 10.11 12.72 -3.44
C THR A 110 9.33 14.02 -3.29
N ASN A 111 8.87 14.34 -2.08
CA ASN A 111 8.14 15.58 -1.80
C ASN A 111 8.98 16.82 -2.12
N ARG A 112 10.27 16.83 -1.74
CA ARG A 112 11.20 17.93 -2.09
C ARG A 112 11.39 18.08 -3.61
N LYS A 113 11.43 16.96 -4.35
CA LYS A 113 11.51 17.00 -5.81
C LYS A 113 10.26 17.60 -6.42
N ILE A 114 9.08 17.23 -5.92
CA ILE A 114 7.79 17.79 -6.35
C ILE A 114 7.77 19.30 -6.08
N GLU A 115 8.11 19.74 -4.87
CA GLU A 115 8.19 21.17 -4.53
C GLU A 115 9.17 21.93 -5.44
N SER A 116 10.30 21.32 -5.81
CA SER A 116 11.23 21.92 -6.77
C SER A 116 10.66 21.98 -8.19
N MET A 117 9.84 21.01 -8.60
CA MET A 117 9.18 21.03 -9.90
C MET A 117 8.10 22.10 -9.95
N ASP A 118 7.31 22.26 -8.89
CA ASP A 118 6.28 23.30 -8.81
C ASP A 118 6.87 24.71 -8.98
N ARG A 119 8.00 24.99 -8.32
CA ARG A 119 8.72 26.27 -8.49
C ARG A 119 9.16 26.47 -9.94
N LYS A 120 9.77 25.46 -10.57
CA LYS A 120 10.18 25.55 -11.98
C LYS A 120 9.00 25.78 -12.92
N ILE A 121 7.85 25.17 -12.64
CA ILE A 121 6.62 25.38 -13.41
C ILE A 121 6.15 26.83 -13.26
N ASP A 122 6.21 27.38 -12.06
CA ASP A 122 5.81 28.78 -11.82
C ASP A 122 6.79 29.77 -12.46
N ASP A 123 8.09 29.50 -12.41
CA ASP A 123 9.10 30.28 -13.14
C ASP A 123 8.83 30.26 -14.65
N LEU A 124 8.59 29.08 -15.24
CA LEU A 124 8.25 28.95 -16.67
C LEU A 124 6.95 29.68 -17.03
N LYS A 125 5.94 29.67 -16.17
CA LYS A 125 4.71 30.44 -16.39
C LYS A 125 5.02 31.94 -16.43
N SER A 126 5.91 32.41 -15.56
CA SER A 126 6.36 33.81 -15.53
C SER A 126 7.08 34.16 -16.83
N ASP A 127 8.08 33.38 -17.24
CA ASP A 127 8.84 33.60 -18.47
C ASP A 127 7.94 33.62 -19.70
N VAL A 128 6.97 32.71 -19.78
CA VAL A 128 5.98 32.68 -20.88
C VAL A 128 5.10 33.93 -20.87
N ALA A 129 4.73 34.44 -19.70
CA ALA A 129 3.96 35.68 -19.60
C ALA A 129 4.77 36.89 -20.13
N GLU A 130 6.08 36.92 -19.91
CA GLU A 130 6.97 37.97 -20.43
C GLU A 130 7.20 37.85 -21.95
N ILE A 131 7.25 36.64 -22.50
CA ILE A 131 7.47 36.41 -23.94
C ILE A 131 6.23 36.75 -24.77
N LYS A 132 5.01 36.58 -24.24
CA LYS A 132 3.76 36.81 -24.98
C LYS A 132 3.66 38.20 -25.62
N PRO A 133 3.91 39.32 -24.90
CA PRO A 133 3.93 40.66 -25.49
C PRO A 133 4.94 40.81 -26.64
N LEU A 134 6.15 40.25 -26.49
CA LEU A 134 7.17 40.29 -27.53
C LEU A 134 6.72 39.51 -28.77
N MET A 135 6.17 38.31 -28.57
CA MET A 135 5.62 37.49 -29.64
C MET A 135 4.45 38.17 -30.36
N PHE A 136 3.56 38.84 -29.62
CA PHE A 136 2.49 39.64 -30.21
C PHE A 136 3.06 40.72 -31.13
N TYR A 137 4.02 41.52 -30.65
CA TYR A 137 4.65 42.58 -31.45
C TYR A 137 5.34 42.04 -32.71
N VAL A 138 6.13 40.98 -32.57
CA VAL A 138 6.82 40.32 -33.69
C VAL A 138 5.84 39.80 -34.72
N ARG A 139 4.75 39.15 -34.29
CA ARG A 139 3.74 38.60 -35.21
C ARG A 139 2.95 39.69 -35.92
N THR A 140 2.57 40.75 -35.21
CA THR A 140 1.89 41.91 -35.81
C THR A 140 2.78 42.63 -36.83
N SER A 141 4.06 42.84 -36.53
CA SER A 141 5.03 43.43 -37.46
C SER A 141 5.27 42.53 -38.69
N GLU A 142 5.42 41.23 -38.48
CA GLU A 142 5.57 40.26 -39.58
C GLU A 142 4.31 40.21 -40.45
N ASN A 143 3.12 40.33 -39.87
CA ASN A 143 1.88 40.41 -40.65
C ASN A 143 1.85 41.64 -41.56
N ALA A 144 2.26 42.81 -41.06
CA ALA A 144 2.36 44.01 -41.90
C ALA A 144 3.30 43.76 -43.12
N ARG A 145 4.48 43.16 -42.88
CA ARG A 145 5.44 42.81 -43.95
C ARG A 145 4.89 41.76 -44.91
N ARG A 146 4.16 40.75 -44.41
CA ARG A 146 3.53 39.71 -45.24
C ARG A 146 2.43 40.29 -46.12
N ARG A 147 1.64 41.24 -45.63
CA ARG A 147 0.64 41.96 -46.44
C ARG A 147 1.31 42.69 -47.61
N GLN A 148 2.43 43.37 -47.38
CA GLN A 148 3.22 44.02 -48.44
C GLN A 148 3.71 43.01 -49.49
N ALA A 149 4.18 41.86 -49.04
CA ALA A 149 4.61 40.77 -49.91
C ALA A 149 3.44 39.99 -50.55
N ARG A 150 2.18 40.35 -50.26
CA ARG A 150 0.96 39.64 -50.68
C ARG A 150 0.95 38.16 -50.27
N VAL A 151 1.56 37.85 -49.14
CA VAL A 151 1.58 36.53 -48.51
C VAL A 151 0.52 36.48 -47.41
N PRO A 152 -0.15 35.33 -47.18
CA PRO A 152 -1.10 35.19 -46.08
C PRO A 152 -0.49 35.55 -44.71
N PRO A 153 -1.23 36.28 -43.86
CA PRO A 153 -0.79 36.57 -42.50
C PRO A 153 -0.77 35.30 -41.66
N ILE A 154 -0.07 35.38 -40.55
CA ILE A 154 0.06 34.33 -39.56
C ILE A 154 -0.78 34.66 -38.32
N PRO A 155 -1.26 33.64 -37.59
CA PRO A 155 -2.00 33.85 -36.35
C PRO A 155 -1.19 34.66 -35.33
N VAL A 156 -1.83 35.66 -34.74
CA VAL A 156 -1.29 36.47 -33.65
C VAL A 156 -1.73 35.83 -32.32
N PRO A 157 -0.83 35.57 -31.36
CA PRO A 157 -1.20 34.98 -30.08
C PRO A 157 -2.00 35.96 -29.22
N PHE A 158 -2.95 35.45 -28.44
CA PHE A 158 -3.60 36.26 -27.41
C PHE A 158 -2.62 36.56 -26.27
N LEU A 159 -2.64 37.79 -25.79
CA LEU A 159 -1.95 38.22 -24.58
C LEU A 159 -2.69 37.71 -23.33
N PHE A 160 -4.02 37.73 -23.36
CA PHE A 160 -4.88 37.38 -22.24
C PHE A 160 -5.79 36.19 -22.55
N GLY A 161 -5.95 35.30 -21.58
CA GLY A 161 -6.81 34.10 -21.68
C GLY A 161 -6.17 32.94 -22.45
N ALA A 162 -6.94 31.85 -22.58
CA ALA A 162 -6.68 30.86 -23.62
C ALA A 162 -6.96 31.53 -24.97
N GLY A 163 -6.13 31.27 -25.99
CA GLY A 163 -6.24 31.87 -27.33
C GLY A 163 -7.60 31.70 -28.01
N PRO A 164 -7.74 31.99 -29.31
CA PRO A 164 -9.01 31.76 -29.99
C PRO A 164 -9.45 30.30 -29.79
N GLY A 165 -10.55 30.10 -29.06
CA GLY A 165 -11.15 28.78 -28.85
C GLY A 165 -11.71 28.23 -30.16
N GLY A 166 -12.23 27.00 -30.15
CA GLY A 166 -12.81 26.39 -31.36
C GLY A 166 -13.99 27.15 -31.99
N ASP A 167 -14.52 28.15 -31.28
CA ASP A 167 -15.62 29.03 -31.66
C ASP A 167 -15.18 30.37 -32.28
N LEU A 168 -13.88 30.69 -32.26
CA LEU A 168 -13.34 31.90 -32.87
C LEU A 168 -12.64 31.57 -34.19
N PRO A 169 -13.03 32.19 -35.32
CA PRO A 169 -12.44 31.89 -36.62
C PRO A 169 -11.00 32.41 -36.70
N ILE A 170 -10.18 31.77 -37.54
CA ILE A 170 -8.82 32.26 -37.82
C ILE A 170 -8.93 33.51 -38.70
N ILE A 171 -8.44 34.65 -38.20
CA ILE A 171 -8.44 35.91 -38.96
C ILE A 171 -7.25 35.94 -39.91
N ASN A 172 -7.52 35.81 -41.21
CA ASN A 172 -6.51 35.88 -42.28
C ASN A 172 -6.65 37.11 -43.17
N SER A 173 -7.72 37.90 -43.01
CA SER A 173 -8.02 39.06 -43.84
C SER A 173 -8.99 40.03 -43.16
N VAL A 174 -9.14 41.23 -43.73
CA VAL A 174 -10.12 42.23 -43.27
C VAL A 174 -11.56 41.80 -43.53
N GLU A 175 -11.82 41.00 -44.56
CA GLU A 175 -13.14 40.43 -44.83
C GLU A 175 -13.55 39.47 -43.71
N THR A 176 -12.60 38.71 -43.15
CA THR A 176 -12.89 37.87 -42.00
C THR A 176 -13.32 38.71 -40.80
N ILE A 177 -12.66 39.85 -40.55
CA ILE A 177 -13.04 40.79 -39.48
C ILE A 177 -14.47 41.32 -39.70
N GLU A 178 -14.86 41.60 -40.95
CA GLU A 178 -16.20 42.10 -41.27
C GLU A 178 -17.31 41.11 -40.90
N THR A 179 -17.05 39.81 -41.05
CA THR A 179 -18.01 38.73 -40.71
C THR A 179 -18.15 38.46 -39.21
N LEU A 180 -17.29 39.02 -38.37
CA LEU A 180 -17.32 38.77 -36.93
C LEU A 180 -18.54 39.43 -36.28
N ASN A 181 -19.20 38.67 -35.41
CA ASN A 181 -20.23 39.24 -34.56
C ASN A 181 -19.63 40.05 -33.39
N LEU A 182 -20.48 40.81 -32.71
CA LEU A 182 -20.04 41.74 -31.65
C LEU A 182 -19.35 41.03 -30.48
N GLU A 183 -19.79 39.83 -30.12
CA GLU A 183 -19.20 39.06 -29.04
C GLU A 183 -17.80 38.55 -29.42
N GLN A 184 -17.65 38.02 -30.62
CA GLN A 184 -16.37 37.58 -31.16
C GLN A 184 -15.36 38.73 -31.23
N LEU A 185 -15.79 39.91 -31.71
CA LEU A 185 -14.95 41.12 -31.74
C LEU A 185 -14.42 41.49 -30.35
N ARG A 186 -15.30 41.50 -29.34
CA ARG A 186 -14.91 41.81 -27.94
C ARG A 186 -13.95 40.78 -27.38
N ARG A 187 -14.14 39.49 -27.70
CA ARG A 187 -13.24 38.42 -27.26
C ARG A 187 -11.87 38.54 -27.91
N PHE A 188 -11.79 38.81 -29.21
CA PHE A 188 -10.51 39.09 -29.87
C PHE A 188 -9.80 40.29 -29.26
N LEU A 189 -10.49 41.42 -29.12
CA LEU A 189 -9.89 42.63 -28.55
C LEU A 189 -9.45 42.44 -27.10
N THR A 190 -10.25 41.75 -26.28
CA THR A 190 -9.86 41.37 -24.91
C THR A 190 -8.63 40.48 -24.92
N GLY A 191 -8.61 39.46 -25.77
CA GLY A 191 -7.49 38.55 -25.93
C GLY A 191 -6.20 39.26 -26.32
N TYR A 192 -6.27 40.26 -27.19
CA TYR A 192 -5.13 41.10 -27.59
C TYR A 192 -4.84 42.27 -26.65
N GLY A 193 -5.54 42.41 -25.53
CA GLY A 193 -5.31 43.50 -24.58
C GLY A 193 -5.75 44.88 -25.06
N VAL A 194 -6.58 44.95 -26.10
CA VAL A 194 -7.04 46.20 -26.70
C VAL A 194 -8.24 46.72 -25.93
N GLN A 195 -8.06 47.88 -25.29
CA GLN A 195 -9.12 48.53 -24.52
C GLN A 195 -10.29 48.93 -25.43
N HIS A 196 -11.50 48.55 -25.03
CA HIS A 196 -12.73 48.89 -25.72
C HIS A 196 -13.90 49.05 -24.73
N SER A 197 -14.86 49.90 -25.07
CA SER A 197 -16.05 50.11 -24.24
C SER A 197 -17.14 49.11 -24.61
N SER A 198 -17.95 48.70 -23.63
CA SER A 198 -19.16 47.91 -23.87
C SER A 198 -20.19 48.64 -24.73
N ARG A 199 -20.10 49.97 -24.86
CA ARG A 199 -20.96 50.81 -25.71
C ARG A 199 -20.36 51.10 -27.09
N SER A 200 -19.14 50.65 -27.38
CA SER A 200 -18.52 50.85 -28.70
C SER A 200 -19.32 50.11 -29.79
N SER A 201 -19.52 50.78 -30.93
CA SER A 201 -20.18 50.18 -32.10
C SER A 201 -19.31 49.09 -32.72
N SER A 202 -19.95 48.13 -33.41
CA SER A 202 -19.26 47.04 -34.12
C SER A 202 -18.17 47.57 -35.06
N ARG A 203 -18.50 48.58 -35.87
CA ARG A 203 -17.58 49.27 -36.76
C ARG A 203 -16.29 49.74 -36.07
N ILE A 204 -16.41 50.41 -34.91
CA ILE A 204 -15.24 50.90 -34.16
C ILE A 204 -14.38 49.71 -33.67
N LEU A 205 -15.01 48.63 -33.21
CA LEU A 205 -14.31 47.44 -32.76
C LEU A 205 -13.58 46.72 -33.90
N LYS A 206 -14.19 46.64 -35.08
CA LYS A 206 -13.57 46.08 -36.29
C LYS A 206 -12.32 46.86 -36.71
N HIS A 207 -12.39 48.20 -36.69
CA HIS A 207 -11.21 49.05 -36.96
C HIS A 207 -10.09 48.79 -35.95
N LYS A 208 -10.40 48.76 -34.64
CA LYS A 208 -9.41 48.44 -33.60
C LYS A 208 -8.76 47.06 -33.80
N LEU A 209 -9.55 46.07 -34.21
CA LEU A 209 -9.06 44.71 -34.43
C LEU A 209 -8.15 44.63 -35.65
N ARG A 210 -8.53 45.30 -36.76
CA ARG A 210 -7.68 45.44 -37.95
C ARG A 210 -6.30 45.99 -37.60
N GLU A 211 -6.28 47.07 -36.82
CA GLU A 211 -5.04 47.70 -36.36
C GLU A 211 -4.23 46.75 -35.48
N ALA A 212 -4.86 46.09 -34.50
CA ALA A 212 -4.17 45.16 -33.60
C ALA A 212 -3.47 44.00 -34.34
N LEU A 213 -3.99 43.60 -35.50
CA LEU A 213 -3.46 42.51 -36.32
C LEU A 213 -2.42 42.93 -37.36
N GLY A 214 -2.15 44.23 -37.50
CA GLY A 214 -1.13 44.74 -38.42
C GLY A 214 -1.63 44.94 -39.85
N PHE A 215 -2.95 45.05 -40.06
CA PHE A 215 -3.56 45.19 -41.39
C PHE A 215 -3.69 46.67 -41.77
N TYR A 216 -2.58 47.27 -42.20
CA TYR A 216 -2.46 48.70 -42.49
C TYR A 216 -2.28 49.04 -43.98
N GLU A 217 -2.27 48.07 -44.87
CA GLU A 217 -2.03 48.32 -46.29
C GLU A 217 -3.22 49.05 -46.94
N ALA A 218 -2.99 49.77 -48.04
CA ALA A 218 -4.03 50.57 -48.70
C ALA A 218 -5.30 49.75 -49.02
N GLN A 219 -5.13 48.47 -49.40
CA GLN A 219 -6.23 47.53 -49.62
C GLN A 219 -7.02 47.20 -48.34
N ASP A 220 -6.35 47.10 -47.19
CA ASP A 220 -6.97 46.87 -45.88
C ASP A 220 -7.72 48.12 -45.38
N LEU A 221 -7.20 49.29 -45.73
CA LEU A 221 -7.79 50.57 -45.40
C LEU A 221 -8.99 50.94 -46.28
N SER A 222 -9.04 50.42 -47.51
CA SER A 222 -10.15 50.67 -48.44
C SER A 222 -11.45 49.97 -48.09
N LEU A 223 -11.42 48.94 -47.23
CA LEU A 223 -12.63 48.26 -46.78
C LEU A 223 -13.36 49.13 -45.74
N GLU A 224 -14.61 49.49 -46.04
CA GLU A 224 -15.50 50.13 -45.08
C GLU A 224 -16.27 49.08 -44.29
N PHE A 225 -15.99 49.01 -42.98
CA PHE A 225 -16.69 48.11 -42.08
C PHE A 225 -18.13 48.60 -41.80
N SER A 226 -19.08 47.65 -41.79
CA SER A 226 -20.47 47.88 -41.38
C SER A 226 -20.62 47.91 -39.86
#